data_AF-F6Y318-F1
#
_entry.id   AF-F6Y318-F1
#
_cell.length_a   1.000
_cell.length_b   1.000
_cell.length_c   1.000
_cell.angle_alpha   90.00
_cell.angle_beta   90.00
_cell.angle_gamma   90.00
#
_symmetry.space_group_name_H-M   'P 1'
#
loop_
_entity.id
_entity.type
_entity.pdbx_description
1 polymer ?
#
loop_
_entity_poly.entity_id
_entity_poly.type
_entity_poly.pdbx_seq_one_letter_code
_entity_poly.pdbx_strand_id
1 'polypeptide(L)'
;ICLALPSALPLPLPSSCSSPTHLPPQCFQPVLIHVQMLWELMLLGEPIVVMAPSPTISSETVLALTSCLAPLKFCCDYRPYFTIHDSEFKEYTTRTQAPPNVVLGVTNPFFIKALQHWPHILRVGEPRLSGDLPKQVKVKKPTKLKTLDTKPGLYTAYKTFLHKDKALIKRLLKGIQRKRPSEVQSALLRRHLLELTQSFIFPLEHYMASLMPLQRAITPWKNPPQIRPFRQEDFMRTLEQAGPQLTCVLKGDWLGLYRRFFKSPNFDGWYRHRHREMTQKLEALHLEVICEANILAWMKDKSEVEIVDLVLKLREKLARARCHHLPVKEETLQRVGLYIETIIGSLPEDLQAVLHHH
;
A
#
# COMPACT_ATOMS: atom_id res chain seq x y z
N ILE A 1 -8.79 -25.61 -1.42
CA ILE A 1 -7.73 -26.58 -1.78
C ILE A 1 -6.43 -26.00 -1.21
N CYS A 2 -6.02 -26.47 -0.04
CA CYS A 2 -4.75 -26.07 0.58
C CYS A 2 -3.63 -26.81 -0.15
N LEU A 3 -2.93 -26.12 -1.05
CA LEU A 3 -1.66 -26.61 -1.57
C LEU A 3 -0.60 -26.42 -0.48
N ALA A 4 -0.19 -27.53 0.13
CA ALA A 4 0.96 -27.57 1.02
C ALA A 4 2.23 -27.29 0.20
N LEU A 5 2.87 -26.14 0.46
CA LEU A 5 4.21 -25.82 -0.04
C LEU A 5 5.27 -26.41 0.91
N PRO A 6 6.47 -26.75 0.41
CA PRO A 6 7.61 -27.10 1.25
C PRO A 6 8.02 -25.87 2.05
N SER A 7 7.89 -25.92 3.38
CA SER A 7 8.46 -25.04 4.42
C SER A 7 8.91 -23.62 3.99
N ALA A 8 8.04 -22.88 3.30
CA ALA A 8 8.21 -21.44 3.12
C ALA A 8 7.84 -20.76 4.44
N LEU A 9 8.72 -19.86 4.92
CA LEU A 9 8.53 -19.12 6.17
C LEU A 9 7.14 -18.44 6.17
N PRO A 10 6.26 -18.71 7.16
CA PRO A 10 5.04 -17.93 7.29
C PRO A 10 5.44 -16.46 7.50
N LEU A 11 5.08 -15.62 6.53
CA LEU A 11 5.15 -14.18 6.71
C LEU A 11 4.10 -13.81 7.77
N PRO A 12 4.42 -12.95 8.74
CA PRO A 12 3.37 -12.34 9.54
C PRO A 12 2.40 -11.66 8.57
N LEU A 13 1.11 -11.98 8.72
CA LEU A 13 0.04 -11.20 8.13
C LEU A 13 0.27 -9.74 8.55
N PRO A 14 0.16 -8.77 7.62
CA PRO A 14 0.39 -7.37 7.96
C PRO A 14 -0.44 -7.02 9.19
N SER A 15 0.23 -6.55 10.24
CA SER A 15 -0.39 -6.01 11.44
C SER A 15 -1.33 -4.90 10.98
N SER A 16 -2.62 -5.18 11.05
CA SER A 16 -3.68 -4.28 10.62
C SER A 16 -3.54 -2.97 11.39
N CYS A 17 -3.10 -1.91 10.73
CA CYS A 17 -3.30 -0.55 11.21
C CYS A 17 -4.80 -0.29 11.29
N SER A 18 -5.38 -0.56 12.46
CA SER A 18 -6.76 -0.23 12.80
C SER A 18 -6.86 1.28 13.00
N SER A 19 -6.91 2.03 11.89
CA SER A 19 -7.52 3.35 11.91
C SER A 19 -9.02 3.16 11.63
N PRO A 20 -9.93 3.70 12.47
CA PRO A 20 -11.35 3.66 12.19
C PRO A 20 -11.59 4.52 10.96
N THR A 21 -11.60 3.91 9.78
CA THR A 21 -11.81 4.58 8.51
C THR A 21 -13.29 4.93 8.41
N HIS A 22 -13.66 6.10 8.94
CA HIS A 22 -14.97 6.71 8.79
C HIS A 22 -15.19 7.11 7.32
N LEU A 23 -15.40 6.13 6.45
CA LEU A 23 -15.83 6.33 5.07
C LEU A 23 -17.26 6.94 5.14
N PRO A 24 -17.49 8.22 4.86
CA PRO A 24 -18.79 8.82 5.16
C PRO A 24 -19.87 8.18 4.27
N PRO A 25 -21.03 7.77 4.83
CA PRO A 25 -22.02 6.97 4.10
C PRO A 25 -22.55 7.59 2.81
N GLN A 26 -22.46 8.91 2.72
CA GLN A 26 -23.16 9.73 1.73
C GLN A 26 -22.29 10.02 0.50
N CYS A 27 -20.96 9.98 0.63
CA CYS A 27 -20.03 10.41 -0.43
C CYS A 27 -20.13 9.55 -1.69
N PHE A 28 -20.20 8.22 -1.54
CA PHE A 28 -20.29 7.30 -2.69
C PHE A 28 -21.71 7.09 -3.20
N GLN A 29 -22.74 7.51 -2.47
CA GLN A 29 -24.14 7.25 -2.81
C GLN A 29 -24.53 7.69 -4.24
N PRO A 30 -24.07 8.85 -4.77
CA PRO A 30 -24.36 9.25 -6.15
C PRO A 30 -23.59 8.45 -7.21
N VAL A 31 -22.52 7.75 -6.83
CA VAL A 31 -21.57 7.09 -7.74
C VAL A 31 -21.42 5.59 -7.50
N LEU A 32 -22.35 4.96 -6.76
CA LEU A 32 -22.26 3.53 -6.40
C LEU A 32 -22.08 2.63 -7.61
N ILE A 33 -22.76 2.92 -8.72
CA ILE A 33 -22.62 2.13 -9.96
C ILE A 33 -21.24 2.24 -10.63
N HIS A 34 -20.40 3.18 -10.17
CA HIS A 34 -19.04 3.43 -10.66
C HIS A 34 -17.97 3.20 -9.59
N VAL A 35 -18.32 2.63 -8.44
CA VAL A 35 -17.37 2.45 -7.34
C VAL A 35 -16.16 1.60 -7.75
N GLN A 36 -16.35 0.57 -8.59
CA GLN A 36 -15.27 -0.22 -9.17
C GLN A 36 -14.30 0.64 -10.00
N MET A 37 -14.84 1.57 -10.79
CA MET A 37 -14.03 2.47 -11.62
C MET A 37 -13.22 3.42 -10.76
N LEU A 38 -13.84 3.98 -9.72
CA LEU A 38 -13.15 4.84 -8.77
C LEU A 38 -12.05 4.06 -8.05
N TRP A 39 -12.33 2.83 -7.60
CA TRP A 39 -11.32 1.95 -7.02
C TRP A 39 -10.13 1.70 -7.97
N GLU A 40 -10.37 1.42 -9.25
CA GLU A 40 -9.28 1.24 -10.23
C GLU A 40 -8.47 2.54 -10.42
N LEU A 41 -9.12 3.70 -10.57
CA LEU A 41 -8.43 4.98 -10.70
C LEU A 41 -7.55 5.26 -9.47
N MET A 42 -8.08 4.98 -8.27
CA MET A 42 -7.35 5.11 -7.02
C MET A 42 -6.18 4.14 -6.95
N LEU A 43 -6.38 2.87 -7.31
CA LEU A 43 -5.37 1.81 -7.29
C LEU A 43 -4.20 2.17 -8.23
N LEU A 44 -4.50 2.72 -9.39
CA LEU A 44 -3.53 3.14 -10.40
C LEU A 44 -2.92 4.52 -10.12
N GLY A 45 -3.38 5.22 -9.08
CA GLY A 45 -2.89 6.54 -8.71
C GLY A 45 -3.22 7.61 -9.76
N GLU A 46 -4.29 7.43 -10.54
CA GLU A 46 -4.64 8.37 -11.60
C GLU A 46 -5.02 9.75 -11.01
N PRO A 47 -4.69 10.87 -11.70
CA PRO A 47 -5.04 12.21 -11.22
C PRO A 47 -6.56 12.43 -11.19
N ILE A 48 -7.12 12.81 -10.05
CA ILE A 48 -8.58 13.03 -9.90
C ILE A 48 -8.85 14.39 -9.26
N VAL A 49 -9.74 15.17 -9.87
CA VAL A 49 -10.31 16.37 -9.25
C VAL A 49 -11.69 16.05 -8.68
N VAL A 50 -11.89 16.29 -7.39
CA VAL A 50 -13.18 16.24 -6.72
C VAL A 50 -13.74 17.66 -6.63
N MET A 51 -14.78 17.97 -7.40
CA MET A 51 -15.51 19.24 -7.34
C MET A 51 -16.75 19.07 -6.47
N ALA A 52 -16.77 19.69 -5.29
CA ALA A 52 -17.83 19.55 -4.30
C ALA A 52 -18.52 20.90 -4.02
N PRO A 53 -19.73 20.92 -3.44
CA PRO A 53 -20.42 22.16 -3.12
C PRO A 53 -19.92 22.83 -1.82
N SER A 54 -19.18 22.11 -0.98
CA SER A 54 -18.61 22.65 0.27
C SER A 54 -17.25 22.02 0.60
N PRO A 55 -16.39 22.71 1.38
CA PRO A 55 -15.08 22.18 1.78
C PRO A 55 -15.19 20.87 2.55
N THR A 56 -16.24 20.71 3.36
CA THR A 56 -16.55 19.48 4.10
C THR A 56 -16.77 18.31 3.14
N ILE A 57 -17.66 18.45 2.16
CA ILE A 57 -17.97 17.38 1.20
C ILE A 57 -16.75 17.07 0.32
N SER A 58 -15.99 18.09 -0.06
CA SER A 58 -14.70 17.92 -0.76
C SER A 58 -13.78 17.00 0.04
N SER A 59 -13.53 17.37 1.30
CA SER A 59 -12.56 16.70 2.15
C SER A 59 -12.97 15.27 2.46
N GLU A 60 -14.24 15.09 2.83
CA GLU A 60 -14.83 13.78 3.07
C GLU A 60 -14.76 12.86 1.84
N THR A 61 -15.05 13.38 0.65
CA THR A 61 -15.02 12.58 -0.58
C THR A 61 -13.60 12.17 -0.94
N VAL A 62 -12.62 13.09 -0.84
CA VAL A 62 -11.22 12.79 -1.10
C VAL A 62 -10.71 11.72 -0.12
N LEU A 63 -10.99 11.85 1.17
CA LEU A 63 -10.61 10.85 2.18
C LEU A 63 -11.32 9.51 1.98
N ALA A 64 -12.59 9.52 1.54
CA ALA A 64 -13.32 8.31 1.21
C ALA A 64 -12.73 7.58 -0.01
N LEU A 65 -12.24 8.32 -1.00
CA LEU A 65 -11.53 7.76 -2.15
C LEU A 65 -10.18 7.16 -1.75
N THR A 66 -9.36 7.87 -0.96
CA THR A 66 -8.04 7.33 -0.55
C THR A 66 -8.17 6.11 0.35
N SER A 67 -9.18 6.07 1.21
CA SER A 67 -9.45 4.92 2.08
C SER A 67 -10.07 3.70 1.37
N CYS A 68 -10.52 3.84 0.13
CA CYS A 68 -11.15 2.74 -0.61
C CYS A 68 -10.17 1.61 -0.98
N LEU A 69 -8.86 1.86 -0.85
CA LEU A 69 -7.80 0.89 -1.14
C LEU A 69 -7.38 0.06 0.07
N ALA A 70 -7.93 0.29 1.27
CA ALA A 70 -7.55 -0.51 2.44
C ALA A 70 -7.68 -2.02 2.14
N PRO A 71 -6.67 -2.86 2.50
CA PRO A 71 -5.51 -2.55 3.34
C PRO A 71 -4.29 -2.00 2.59
N LEU A 72 -4.34 -1.87 1.26
CA LEU A 72 -3.27 -1.24 0.49
C LEU A 72 -3.20 0.25 0.83
N LYS A 73 -2.03 0.70 1.26
CA LYS A 73 -1.78 2.12 1.52
C LYS A 73 -1.81 2.91 0.20
N PHE A 74 -2.57 4.01 0.17
CA PHE A 74 -2.48 4.98 -0.91
C PHE A 74 -1.17 5.77 -0.77
N CYS A 75 -0.34 5.76 -1.81
CA CYS A 75 1.00 6.36 -1.81
C CYS A 75 1.12 7.57 -2.75
N CYS A 76 0.02 8.01 -3.35
CA CYS A 76 -0.01 9.26 -4.11
C CYS A 76 -0.40 10.43 -3.19
N ASP A 77 -0.16 11.65 -3.66
CA ASP A 77 -0.56 12.85 -2.92
C ASP A 77 -2.08 13.01 -2.94
N TYR A 78 -2.60 13.68 -1.92
CA TYR A 78 -3.99 14.11 -1.90
C TYR A 78 -4.14 15.40 -1.11
N ARG A 79 -5.07 16.25 -1.57
CA ARG A 79 -5.42 17.51 -0.94
C ARG A 79 -6.93 17.49 -0.70
N PRO A 80 -7.40 17.17 0.53
CA PRO A 80 -8.83 17.09 0.84
C PRO A 80 -9.59 18.37 0.48
N TYR A 81 -8.95 19.52 0.66
CA TYR A 81 -9.45 20.81 0.24
C TYR A 81 -8.29 21.70 -0.23
N PHE A 82 -8.40 22.19 -1.46
CA PHE A 82 -7.42 23.02 -2.14
C PHE A 82 -8.05 24.32 -2.62
N THR A 83 -7.30 25.39 -2.49
CA THR A 83 -7.73 26.77 -2.68
C THR A 83 -6.84 27.50 -3.68
N ILE A 84 -7.28 28.68 -4.11
CA ILE A 84 -6.50 29.54 -5.00
C ILE A 84 -5.30 30.20 -4.30
N HIS A 85 -5.25 30.12 -2.97
CA HIS A 85 -4.22 30.74 -2.15
C HIS A 85 -3.07 29.78 -1.82
N ASP A 86 -3.23 28.49 -2.14
CA ASP A 86 -2.16 27.50 -1.99
C ASP A 86 -0.99 27.82 -2.94
N SER A 87 0.23 27.68 -2.45
CA SER A 87 1.46 27.98 -3.19
C SER A 87 1.58 27.20 -4.52
N GLU A 88 1.04 25.99 -4.55
CA GLU A 88 1.09 25.05 -5.67
C GLU A 88 -0.03 25.30 -6.70
N PHE A 89 -0.87 26.34 -6.51
CA PHE A 89 -2.00 26.64 -7.40
C PHE A 89 -1.59 26.75 -8.88
N LYS A 90 -0.47 27.43 -9.16
CA LYS A 90 0.03 27.58 -10.54
C LYS A 90 0.47 26.25 -11.14
N GLU A 91 1.03 25.36 -10.34
CA GLU A 91 1.48 24.04 -10.77
C GLU A 91 0.31 23.14 -11.15
N TYR A 92 -0.71 23.03 -10.28
CA TYR A 92 -1.86 22.16 -10.55
C TYR A 92 -2.81 22.68 -11.64
N THR A 93 -2.80 23.99 -11.92
CA THR A 93 -3.65 24.59 -12.96
C THR A 93 -2.95 24.75 -14.31
N THR A 94 -1.66 24.44 -14.40
CA THR A 94 -0.93 24.52 -15.68
C THR A 94 -1.48 23.54 -16.72
N ARG A 95 -1.37 23.92 -17.99
CA ARG A 95 -1.74 23.10 -19.16
C ARG A 95 -0.52 22.61 -19.95
N THR A 96 0.67 23.05 -19.56
CA THR A 96 1.92 22.71 -20.26
C THR A 96 2.49 21.36 -19.82
N GLN A 97 2.09 20.87 -18.65
CA GLN A 97 2.55 19.61 -18.08
C GLN A 97 1.36 18.69 -17.80
N ALA A 98 1.63 17.38 -17.76
CA ALA A 98 0.63 16.40 -17.33
C ALA A 98 0.31 16.61 -15.84
N PRO A 99 -0.95 16.47 -15.42
CA PRO A 99 -1.31 16.54 -14.01
C PRO A 99 -0.53 15.49 -13.20
N PRO A 100 -0.01 15.85 -12.01
CA PRO A 100 0.65 14.89 -11.13
C PRO A 100 -0.34 13.85 -10.60
N ASN A 101 0.17 12.71 -10.11
CA ASN A 101 -0.64 11.69 -9.44
C ASN A 101 -1.16 12.23 -8.10
N VAL A 102 -2.26 12.98 -8.14
CA VAL A 102 -2.86 13.62 -6.96
C VAL A 102 -4.39 13.56 -7.00
N VAL A 103 -4.99 13.39 -5.82
CA VAL A 103 -6.43 13.59 -5.63
C VAL A 103 -6.70 14.97 -5.04
N LEU A 104 -7.31 15.85 -5.82
CA LEU A 104 -7.47 17.27 -5.52
C LEU A 104 -8.93 17.60 -5.23
N GLY A 105 -9.25 17.95 -3.99
CA GLY A 105 -10.58 18.41 -3.59
C GLY A 105 -10.74 19.91 -3.71
N VAL A 106 -11.78 20.39 -4.40
CA VAL A 106 -12.06 21.81 -4.63
C VAL A 106 -13.56 22.10 -4.56
N THR A 107 -13.93 23.36 -4.32
CA THR A 107 -15.34 23.80 -4.26
C THR A 107 -15.72 24.87 -5.27
N ASN A 108 -14.76 25.70 -5.68
CA ASN A 108 -15.03 26.94 -6.38
C ASN A 108 -15.35 26.71 -7.88
N PRO A 109 -16.41 27.34 -8.44
CA PRO A 109 -16.68 27.35 -9.88
C PRO A 109 -15.49 27.76 -10.77
N PHE A 110 -14.58 28.61 -10.26
CA PHE A 110 -13.35 28.98 -10.95
C PHE A 110 -12.47 27.77 -11.32
N PHE A 111 -12.38 26.77 -10.42
CA PHE A 111 -11.63 25.54 -10.67
C PHE A 111 -12.23 24.71 -11.81
N ILE A 112 -13.51 24.88 -12.16
CA ILE A 112 -14.10 24.21 -13.32
C ILE A 112 -13.34 24.61 -14.57
N LYS A 113 -13.08 25.90 -14.78
CA LYS A 113 -12.33 26.40 -15.94
C LYS A 113 -10.85 26.04 -15.85
N ALA A 114 -10.28 26.19 -14.65
CA ALA A 114 -8.85 26.00 -14.43
C ALA A 114 -8.43 24.53 -14.59
N LEU A 115 -9.28 23.59 -14.21
CA LEU A 115 -8.97 22.16 -14.17
C LEU A 115 -9.76 21.31 -15.18
N GLN A 116 -10.53 21.91 -16.10
CA GLN A 116 -11.33 21.16 -17.09
C GLN A 116 -10.51 20.20 -17.98
N HIS A 117 -9.20 20.43 -18.12
CA HIS A 117 -8.30 19.59 -18.90
C HIS A 117 -7.85 18.33 -18.16
N TRP A 118 -8.15 18.22 -16.86
CA TRP A 118 -7.77 17.05 -16.08
C TRP A 118 -8.48 15.78 -16.57
N PRO A 119 -7.81 14.61 -16.48
CA PRO A 119 -8.30 13.38 -17.08
C PRO A 119 -9.56 12.83 -16.39
N HIS A 120 -9.68 13.06 -15.07
CA HIS A 120 -10.76 12.55 -14.24
C HIS A 120 -11.30 13.64 -13.33
N ILE A 121 -12.60 13.92 -13.45
CA ILE A 121 -13.29 14.92 -12.63
C ILE A 121 -14.54 14.29 -12.04
N LEU A 122 -14.59 14.21 -10.72
CA LEU A 122 -15.74 13.78 -9.95
C LEU A 122 -16.46 15.02 -9.40
N ARG A 123 -17.62 15.34 -9.96
CA ARG A 123 -18.49 16.40 -9.46
C ARG A 123 -19.53 15.83 -8.51
N VAL A 124 -19.39 16.17 -7.23
CA VAL A 124 -20.31 15.78 -6.16
C VAL A 124 -21.43 16.83 -6.09
N GLY A 125 -22.67 16.37 -5.89
CA GLY A 125 -23.82 17.25 -5.70
C GLY A 125 -24.06 17.58 -4.24
N GLU A 126 -24.99 18.48 -3.98
CA GLU A 126 -25.47 18.70 -2.62
C GLU A 126 -26.15 17.43 -2.08
N PRO A 127 -25.92 17.10 -0.80
CA PRO A 127 -26.63 16.02 -0.12
C PRO A 127 -28.12 16.36 -0.11
N ARG A 128 -28.93 15.56 -0.80
CA ARG A 128 -30.38 15.79 -0.82
C ARG A 128 -30.98 15.31 0.50
N LEU A 129 -31.70 16.19 1.17
CA LEU A 129 -32.54 15.88 2.33
C LEU A 129 -33.84 15.14 1.95
N SER A 130 -34.20 15.12 0.66
CA SER A 130 -35.48 14.56 0.20
C SER A 130 -35.41 13.05 0.00
N GLY A 131 -36.47 12.35 0.45
CA GLY A 131 -36.63 10.89 0.39
C GLY A 131 -36.70 10.26 -1.00
N ASP A 132 -36.25 10.96 -2.04
CA ASP A 132 -36.11 10.45 -3.40
C ASP A 132 -34.86 9.60 -3.55
N LEU A 133 -34.93 8.60 -4.42
CA LEU A 133 -33.77 7.80 -4.78
C LEU A 133 -32.66 8.69 -5.36
N PRO A 134 -31.41 8.60 -4.87
CA PRO A 134 -30.28 9.30 -5.45
C PRO A 134 -30.12 8.87 -6.91
N LYS A 135 -30.35 9.79 -7.84
CA LYS A 135 -30.08 9.56 -9.25
C LYS A 135 -28.60 9.23 -9.41
N GLN A 136 -28.31 8.01 -9.84
CA GLN A 136 -26.95 7.57 -10.11
C GLN A 136 -26.35 8.43 -11.22
N VAL A 137 -25.14 8.92 -10.96
CA VAL A 137 -24.42 9.82 -11.86
C VAL A 137 -24.07 9.08 -13.15
N LYS A 138 -24.13 9.77 -14.30
CA LYS A 138 -23.68 9.23 -15.59
C LYS A 138 -22.20 9.54 -15.82
N VAL A 139 -21.49 8.61 -16.47
CA VAL A 139 -20.15 8.87 -16.99
C VAL A 139 -20.25 9.70 -18.26
N LYS A 140 -19.46 10.77 -18.34
CA LYS A 140 -19.34 11.65 -19.51
C LYS A 140 -17.86 11.75 -19.90
N LYS A 141 -17.58 12.05 -21.17
CA LYS A 141 -16.21 12.40 -21.59
C LYS A 141 -15.79 13.74 -20.95
N PRO A 142 -14.51 13.95 -20.60
CA PRO A 142 -14.01 15.22 -20.06
C PRO A 142 -14.34 16.41 -20.98
N THR A 143 -14.27 16.23 -22.30
CA THR A 143 -14.62 17.26 -23.30
C THR A 143 -16.06 17.75 -23.25
N LYS A 144 -16.97 17.03 -22.58
CA LYS A 144 -18.36 17.45 -22.39
C LYS A 144 -18.55 18.34 -21.16
N LEU A 145 -17.51 18.53 -20.34
CA LEU A 145 -17.59 19.42 -19.19
C LEU A 145 -17.62 20.87 -19.68
N LYS A 146 -18.75 21.53 -19.50
CA LYS A 146 -18.88 22.97 -19.77
C LYS A 146 -18.46 23.75 -18.54
N THR A 147 -17.91 24.95 -18.73
CA THR A 147 -17.39 25.82 -17.67
C THR A 147 -18.43 26.18 -16.59
N LEU A 148 -19.73 26.08 -16.91
CA LEU A 148 -20.85 26.34 -16.01
C LEU A 148 -21.70 25.09 -15.68
N ASP A 149 -21.28 23.87 -16.07
CA ASP A 149 -22.11 22.67 -15.84
C ASP A 149 -22.10 22.27 -14.36
N THR A 150 -23.07 22.73 -13.57
CA THR A 150 -23.19 22.43 -12.13
C THR A 150 -23.64 20.99 -11.82
N LYS A 151 -23.97 20.18 -12.84
CA LYS A 151 -24.63 18.89 -12.62
C LYS A 151 -23.63 17.83 -12.11
N PRO A 152 -23.99 17.10 -11.03
CA PRO A 152 -23.20 15.98 -10.54
C PRO A 152 -22.89 14.98 -11.66
N GLY A 153 -21.65 14.51 -11.69
CA GLY A 153 -21.05 13.96 -12.91
C GLY A 153 -19.73 13.26 -12.64
N LEU A 154 -19.48 12.13 -13.28
CA LEU A 154 -18.13 11.57 -13.39
C LEU A 154 -17.66 11.79 -14.82
N TYR A 155 -16.65 12.64 -14.99
CA TYR A 155 -16.10 13.00 -16.29
C TYR A 155 -14.76 12.29 -16.47
N THR A 156 -14.76 11.26 -17.33
CA THR A 156 -13.58 10.43 -17.58
C THR A 156 -13.71 9.71 -18.92
N ALA A 157 -12.58 9.50 -19.59
CA ALA A 157 -12.47 8.61 -20.75
C ALA A 157 -11.97 7.21 -20.37
N TYR A 158 -11.71 6.97 -19.08
CA TYR A 158 -11.17 5.73 -18.55
C TYR A 158 -12.11 4.55 -18.81
N LYS A 159 -11.53 3.44 -19.25
CA LYS A 159 -12.21 2.15 -19.42
C LYS A 159 -11.67 1.22 -18.34
N THR A 160 -12.58 0.64 -17.57
CA THR A 160 -12.20 -0.28 -16.50
C THR A 160 -11.64 -1.58 -17.06
N PHE A 161 -10.63 -2.12 -16.40
CA PHE A 161 -10.12 -3.45 -16.68
C PHE A 161 -11.10 -4.52 -16.21
N LEU A 162 -11.72 -4.28 -15.06
CA LEU A 162 -12.65 -5.22 -14.42
C LEU A 162 -14.10 -4.88 -14.75
N HIS A 163 -14.91 -5.92 -14.82
CA HIS A 163 -16.35 -5.79 -15.00
C HIS A 163 -17.01 -5.37 -13.69
N LYS A 164 -18.09 -4.61 -13.81
CA LYS A 164 -18.90 -4.19 -12.66
C LYS A 164 -19.54 -5.38 -11.96
N ASP A 165 -19.51 -5.36 -10.62
CA ASP A 165 -20.32 -6.27 -9.81
C ASP A 165 -21.81 -5.88 -9.88
N LYS A 166 -22.52 -6.48 -10.84
CA LYS A 166 -23.96 -6.25 -11.01
C LYS A 166 -24.76 -6.70 -9.78
N ALA A 167 -24.30 -7.71 -9.05
CA ALA A 167 -25.02 -8.24 -7.90
C ALA A 167 -24.90 -7.30 -6.70
N LEU A 168 -23.69 -6.84 -6.40
CA LEU A 168 -23.45 -5.82 -5.37
C LEU A 168 -24.22 -4.54 -5.69
N ILE A 169 -24.12 -4.04 -6.92
CA ILE A 169 -24.81 -2.81 -7.33
C ILE A 169 -26.31 -2.93 -7.09
N LYS A 170 -26.93 -4.04 -7.53
CA LYS A 170 -28.36 -4.30 -7.26
C LYS A 170 -28.67 -4.33 -5.77
N ARG A 171 -27.83 -4.99 -4.96
CA ARG A 171 -27.99 -5.10 -3.51
C ARG A 171 -27.89 -3.74 -2.79
N LEU A 172 -26.99 -2.87 -3.23
CA LEU A 172 -26.82 -1.52 -2.71
C LEU A 172 -28.00 -0.62 -3.11
N LEU A 173 -28.37 -0.60 -4.39
CA LEU A 173 -29.52 0.19 -4.87
C LEU A 173 -30.83 -0.21 -4.21
N LYS A 174 -31.09 -1.52 -4.07
CA LYS A 174 -32.26 -2.05 -3.35
C LYS A 174 -32.23 -1.67 -1.87
N GLY A 175 -31.04 -1.58 -1.27
CA GLY A 175 -30.88 -1.08 0.10
C GLY A 175 -31.33 0.37 0.24
N ILE A 176 -31.01 1.24 -0.72
CA ILE A 176 -31.45 2.64 -0.71
C ILE A 176 -32.96 2.73 -0.88
N GLN A 177 -33.53 1.97 -1.83
CA GLN A 177 -34.98 1.88 -2.05
C GLN A 177 -35.74 1.47 -0.79
N ARG A 178 -35.16 0.57 0.01
CA ARG A 178 -35.74 0.09 1.26
C ARG A 178 -35.38 0.95 2.48
N LYS A 179 -34.81 2.15 2.28
CA LYS A 179 -34.36 3.05 3.36
C LYS A 179 -33.47 2.36 4.39
N ARG A 180 -32.61 1.43 3.94
CA ARG A 180 -31.61 0.77 4.79
C ARG A 180 -30.72 1.84 5.45
N PRO A 181 -30.42 1.72 6.75
CA PRO A 181 -29.52 2.65 7.44
C PRO A 181 -28.19 2.81 6.70
N SER A 182 -27.68 4.05 6.72
CA SER A 182 -26.54 4.47 5.90
C SER A 182 -25.25 3.74 6.31
N GLU A 183 -25.16 3.37 7.59
CA GLU A 183 -24.06 2.66 8.23
C GLU A 183 -23.94 1.25 7.66
N VAL A 184 -25.09 0.58 7.46
CA VAL A 184 -25.14 -0.77 6.88
C VAL A 184 -24.75 -0.74 5.41
N GLN A 185 -25.20 0.27 4.66
CA GLN A 185 -24.79 0.46 3.26
C GLN A 185 -23.28 0.69 3.15
N SER A 186 -22.75 1.51 4.04
CA SER A 186 -21.31 1.81 4.12
C SER A 186 -20.51 0.57 4.47
N ALA A 187 -20.95 -0.21 5.45
CA ALA A 187 -20.28 -1.44 5.85
C ALA A 187 -20.25 -2.45 4.70
N LEU A 188 -21.36 -2.61 3.96
CA LEU A 188 -21.40 -3.50 2.79
C LEU A 188 -20.43 -3.04 1.69
N LEU A 189 -20.31 -1.74 1.46
CA LEU A 189 -19.41 -1.19 0.46
C LEU A 189 -17.95 -1.32 0.90
N ARG A 190 -17.62 -0.96 2.14
CA ARG A 190 -16.28 -1.12 2.73
C ARG A 190 -15.82 -2.56 2.66
N ARG A 191 -16.68 -3.50 3.04
CA ARG A 191 -16.36 -4.93 3.00
C ARG A 191 -16.05 -5.39 1.57
N HIS A 192 -16.84 -4.97 0.59
CA HIS A 192 -16.58 -5.30 -0.80
C HIS A 192 -15.24 -4.74 -1.30
N LEU A 193 -14.94 -3.48 -1.01
CA LEU A 193 -13.68 -2.84 -1.41
C LEU A 193 -12.46 -3.46 -0.73
N LEU A 194 -12.61 -3.84 0.54
CA LEU A 194 -11.62 -4.58 1.30
C LEU A 194 -11.34 -5.95 0.65
N GLU A 195 -12.39 -6.75 0.43
CA GLU A 195 -12.31 -8.07 -0.21
C GLU A 195 -11.65 -7.95 -1.59
N LEU A 196 -12.06 -6.97 -2.40
CA LEU A 196 -11.51 -6.71 -3.72
C LEU A 196 -10.01 -6.35 -3.68
N THR A 197 -9.62 -5.48 -2.76
CA THR A 197 -8.21 -5.06 -2.62
C THR A 197 -7.36 -6.20 -2.09
N GLN A 198 -7.85 -6.99 -1.14
CA GLN A 198 -7.17 -8.19 -0.65
C GLN A 198 -6.99 -9.22 -1.77
N SER A 199 -8.01 -9.49 -2.58
CA SER A 199 -7.90 -10.38 -3.73
C SER A 199 -6.87 -9.90 -4.75
N PHE A 200 -6.75 -8.59 -4.96
CA PHE A 200 -5.74 -8.02 -5.85
C PHE A 200 -4.31 -8.10 -5.26
N ILE A 201 -4.14 -7.88 -3.95
CA ILE A 201 -2.81 -7.84 -3.31
C ILE A 201 -2.29 -9.23 -2.96
N PHE A 202 -3.16 -10.20 -2.67
CA PHE A 202 -2.76 -11.52 -2.21
C PHE A 202 -1.74 -12.23 -3.14
N PRO A 203 -1.92 -12.28 -4.48
CA PRO A 203 -0.92 -12.88 -5.36
C PRO A 203 0.45 -12.18 -5.30
N LEU A 204 0.45 -10.84 -5.17
CA LEU A 204 1.68 -10.06 -5.06
C LEU A 204 2.44 -10.38 -3.77
N GLU A 205 1.73 -10.47 -2.64
CA GLU A 205 2.33 -10.86 -1.37
C GLU A 205 2.87 -12.28 -1.39
N HIS A 206 2.12 -13.21 -1.99
CA HIS A 206 2.55 -14.60 -2.14
C HIS A 206 3.83 -14.69 -2.97
N TYR A 207 3.90 -13.98 -4.09
CA TYR A 207 5.11 -13.94 -4.91
C TYR A 207 6.28 -13.26 -4.18
N MET A 208 6.06 -12.13 -3.49
CA MET A 208 7.10 -11.50 -2.65
C MET A 208 7.64 -12.46 -1.59
N ALA A 209 6.77 -13.22 -0.93
CA ALA A 209 7.17 -14.24 0.05
C ALA A 209 8.12 -15.28 -0.56
N SER A 210 7.83 -15.70 -1.80
CA SER A 210 8.66 -16.66 -2.51
C SER A 210 10.07 -16.13 -2.79
N LEU A 211 10.28 -14.81 -2.82
CA LEU A 211 11.60 -14.18 -3.04
C LEU A 211 12.51 -14.25 -1.81
N MET A 212 11.97 -14.57 -0.63
CA MET A 212 12.79 -14.78 0.58
C MET A 212 13.77 -15.94 0.38
N PRO A 213 15.01 -15.81 0.91
CA PRO A 213 15.93 -16.94 0.98
C PRO A 213 15.41 -18.01 1.94
N LEU A 214 15.82 -19.26 1.71
CA LEU A 214 15.51 -20.36 2.62
C LEU A 214 16.23 -20.18 3.96
N GLN A 215 15.57 -20.52 5.06
CA GLN A 215 16.16 -20.37 6.40
C GLN A 215 17.50 -21.12 6.55
N ARG A 216 17.60 -22.32 5.97
CA ARG A 216 18.84 -23.12 5.95
C ARG A 216 20.03 -22.44 5.24
N ALA A 217 19.79 -21.43 4.41
CA ALA A 217 20.84 -20.69 3.72
C ALA A 217 21.38 -19.51 4.57
N ILE A 218 20.69 -19.17 5.67
CA ILE A 218 21.13 -18.15 6.62
C ILE A 218 22.17 -18.81 7.52
N THR A 219 23.40 -18.29 7.51
CA THR A 219 24.50 -18.84 8.32
C THR A 219 25.05 -17.75 9.26
N PRO A 220 25.53 -18.12 10.47
CA PRO A 220 25.88 -17.15 11.51
C PRO A 220 26.97 -16.15 11.07
N TRP A 221 28.07 -16.69 10.54
CA TRP A 221 29.33 -15.96 10.37
C TRP A 221 29.56 -15.44 8.95
N LYS A 222 28.51 -15.45 8.11
CA LYS A 222 28.54 -14.89 6.75
C LYS A 222 27.47 -13.82 6.61
N ASN A 223 27.57 -13.02 5.56
CA ASN A 223 26.51 -12.08 5.22
C ASN A 223 25.20 -12.85 4.94
N PRO A 224 24.04 -12.32 5.36
CA PRO A 224 22.77 -12.95 5.10
C PRO A 224 22.52 -12.99 3.57
N PRO A 225 21.93 -14.09 3.06
CA PRO A 225 21.64 -14.23 1.63
C PRO A 225 20.71 -13.12 1.16
N GLN A 226 20.92 -12.60 -0.05
CA GLN A 226 20.09 -11.51 -0.58
C GLN A 226 18.67 -11.99 -0.92
N ILE A 227 17.69 -11.11 -0.70
CA ILE A 227 16.33 -11.29 -1.20
C ILE A 227 16.37 -11.25 -2.73
N ARG A 228 15.70 -12.21 -3.37
CA ARG A 228 15.66 -12.25 -4.84
C ARG A 228 14.94 -11.02 -5.39
N PRO A 229 15.39 -10.44 -6.52
CA PRO A 229 14.73 -9.27 -7.10
C PRO A 229 13.34 -9.64 -7.62
N PHE A 230 12.40 -8.70 -7.51
CA PHE A 230 11.06 -8.87 -8.06
C PHE A 230 11.10 -8.78 -9.59
N ARG A 231 10.64 -9.82 -10.29
CA ARG A 231 10.56 -9.86 -11.74
C ARG A 231 9.10 -9.85 -12.18
N GLN A 232 8.68 -8.79 -12.89
CA GLN A 232 7.28 -8.64 -13.32
C GLN A 232 6.82 -9.83 -14.18
N GLU A 233 7.62 -10.27 -15.15
CA GLU A 233 7.25 -11.38 -16.02
C GLU A 233 7.06 -12.71 -15.26
N ASP A 234 7.88 -12.97 -14.26
CA ASP A 234 7.77 -14.18 -13.42
C ASP A 234 6.50 -14.13 -12.57
N PHE A 235 6.21 -12.97 -11.97
CA PHE A 235 4.95 -12.75 -11.27
C PHE A 235 3.76 -12.97 -12.20
N MET A 236 3.78 -12.39 -13.41
CA MET A 236 2.67 -12.49 -14.35
C MET A 236 2.38 -13.94 -14.74
N ARG A 237 3.40 -14.79 -14.86
CA ARG A 237 3.23 -16.24 -15.10
C ARG A 237 2.54 -16.97 -13.93
N THR A 238 2.74 -16.50 -12.70
CA THR A 238 2.12 -17.12 -11.51
C THR A 238 0.60 -16.87 -11.46
N LEU A 239 0.11 -15.81 -12.12
CA LEU A 239 -1.31 -15.43 -12.08
C LEU A 239 -2.24 -16.43 -12.74
N GLU A 240 -1.76 -17.27 -13.66
CA GLU A 240 -2.57 -18.34 -14.25
C GLU A 240 -3.01 -19.36 -13.19
N GLN A 241 -2.12 -19.68 -12.25
CA GLN A 241 -2.33 -20.71 -11.23
C GLN A 241 -2.75 -20.14 -9.87
N ALA A 242 -2.32 -18.91 -9.55
CA ALA A 242 -2.46 -18.29 -8.24
C ALA A 242 -2.99 -16.84 -8.30
N GLY A 243 -3.79 -16.50 -9.32
CA GLY A 243 -4.30 -15.14 -9.52
C GLY A 243 -5.54 -14.76 -8.69
N PRO A 244 -5.99 -13.49 -8.77
CA PRO A 244 -7.13 -12.96 -8.02
C PRO A 244 -8.45 -13.71 -8.28
N GLN A 245 -8.58 -14.37 -9.43
CA GLN A 245 -9.74 -15.15 -9.80
C GLN A 245 -10.06 -16.30 -8.83
N LEU A 246 -9.11 -16.71 -7.99
CA LEU A 246 -9.32 -17.71 -6.95
C LEU A 246 -10.09 -17.18 -5.74
N THR A 247 -10.02 -15.89 -5.48
CA THR A 247 -10.62 -15.25 -4.29
C THR A 247 -11.66 -14.17 -4.65
N CYS A 248 -11.68 -13.72 -5.90
CA CYS A 248 -12.60 -12.71 -6.41
C CYS A 248 -13.47 -13.25 -7.53
N VAL A 249 -14.78 -12.99 -7.44
CA VAL A 249 -15.75 -13.36 -8.48
C VAL A 249 -15.75 -12.42 -9.69
N LEU A 250 -15.03 -11.30 -9.63
CA LEU A 250 -14.98 -10.33 -10.71
C LEU A 250 -14.18 -10.85 -11.89
N LYS A 251 -14.79 -10.68 -13.07
CA LYS A 251 -14.19 -10.98 -14.37
C LYS A 251 -13.64 -9.70 -14.98
N GLY A 252 -12.69 -9.85 -15.90
CA GLY A 252 -12.08 -8.75 -16.63
C GLY A 252 -10.59 -9.00 -16.87
N ASP A 253 -9.90 -7.95 -17.30
CA ASP A 253 -8.48 -8.00 -17.62
C ASP A 253 -7.60 -7.72 -16.39
N TRP A 254 -7.50 -8.71 -15.49
CA TRP A 254 -6.62 -8.64 -14.33
C TRP A 254 -5.15 -8.44 -14.72
N LEU A 255 -4.70 -9.07 -15.82
CA LEU A 255 -3.33 -8.95 -16.31
C LEU A 255 -3.02 -7.51 -16.74
N GLY A 256 -3.91 -6.88 -17.50
CA GLY A 256 -3.79 -5.46 -17.86
C GLY A 256 -3.78 -4.53 -16.65
N LEU A 257 -4.60 -4.82 -15.64
CA LEU A 257 -4.64 -4.06 -14.39
C LEU A 257 -3.29 -4.13 -13.65
N TYR A 258 -2.70 -5.32 -13.48
CA TYR A 258 -1.37 -5.46 -12.88
C TYR A 258 -0.28 -4.74 -13.67
N ARG A 259 -0.26 -4.88 -15.01
CA ARG A 259 0.72 -4.19 -15.86
C ARG A 259 0.65 -2.67 -15.69
N ARG A 260 -0.56 -2.12 -15.50
CA ARG A 260 -0.73 -0.69 -15.25
C ARG A 260 -0.37 -0.32 -13.81
N PHE A 261 -0.71 -1.17 -12.84
CA PHE A 261 -0.36 -0.98 -11.43
C PHE A 261 1.15 -0.94 -11.20
N PHE A 262 1.94 -1.76 -11.88
CA PHE A 262 3.41 -1.73 -11.77
C PHE A 262 4.07 -0.42 -12.20
N LYS A 263 3.32 0.44 -12.90
CA LYS A 263 3.77 1.78 -13.31
C LYS A 263 3.25 2.87 -12.38
N SER A 264 2.49 2.52 -11.34
CA SER A 264 1.86 3.48 -10.43
C SER A 264 2.73 3.79 -9.21
N PRO A 265 2.56 4.97 -8.59
CA PRO A 265 3.21 5.29 -7.31
C PRO A 265 2.77 4.37 -6.17
N ASN A 266 1.55 3.82 -6.23
CA ASN A 266 1.06 2.88 -5.22
C ASN A 266 1.83 1.56 -5.22
N PHE A 267 2.21 1.03 -6.40
CA PHE A 267 3.05 -0.15 -6.47
C PHE A 267 4.44 0.13 -5.90
N ASP A 268 5.05 1.24 -6.31
CA ASP A 268 6.38 1.61 -5.84
C ASP A 268 6.41 1.79 -4.30
N GLY A 269 5.43 2.51 -3.74
CA GLY A 269 5.30 2.66 -2.29
C GLY A 269 5.06 1.33 -1.56
N TRP A 270 4.17 0.49 -2.09
CA TRP A 270 3.93 -0.86 -1.56
C TRP A 270 5.19 -1.73 -1.61
N TYR A 271 5.89 -1.75 -2.75
CA TYR A 271 7.07 -2.58 -2.97
C TYR A 271 8.20 -2.19 -2.03
N ARG A 272 8.51 -0.89 -1.90
CA ARG A 272 9.53 -0.40 -0.97
C ARG A 272 9.20 -0.77 0.47
N HIS A 273 7.94 -0.62 0.86
CA HIS A 273 7.49 -0.97 2.20
C HIS A 273 7.66 -2.48 2.45
N ARG A 274 7.18 -3.32 1.53
CA ARG A 274 7.30 -4.78 1.68
C ARG A 274 8.74 -5.27 1.64
N HIS A 275 9.57 -4.72 0.75
CA HIS A 275 10.98 -5.06 0.68
C HIS A 275 11.72 -4.68 1.98
N ARG A 276 11.38 -3.54 2.59
CA ARG A 276 11.92 -3.14 3.90
C ARG A 276 11.54 -4.15 4.98
N GLU A 277 10.27 -4.54 5.09
CA GLU A 277 9.83 -5.54 6.07
C GLU A 277 10.55 -6.89 5.89
N MET A 278 10.71 -7.34 4.64
CA MET A 278 11.42 -8.57 4.33
C MET A 278 12.91 -8.48 4.70
N THR A 279 13.54 -7.33 4.46
CA THR A 279 14.94 -7.08 4.83
C THR A 279 15.09 -7.11 6.35
N GLN A 280 14.21 -6.42 7.08
CA GLN A 280 14.20 -6.42 8.55
C GLN A 280 13.97 -7.84 9.11
N LYS A 281 13.07 -8.62 8.50
CA LYS A 281 12.84 -10.02 8.89
C LYS A 281 14.08 -10.89 8.65
N LEU A 282 14.78 -10.70 7.54
CA LEU A 282 16.00 -11.43 7.24
C LEU A 282 17.13 -11.07 8.22
N GLU A 283 17.27 -9.78 8.56
CA GLU A 283 18.23 -9.32 9.57
C GLU A 283 17.92 -9.91 10.95
N ALA A 284 16.63 -9.94 11.33
CA ALA A 284 16.16 -10.56 12.57
C ALA A 284 16.53 -12.07 12.63
N LEU A 285 16.20 -12.83 11.58
CA LEU A 285 16.54 -14.26 11.49
C LEU A 285 18.05 -14.49 11.53
N HIS A 286 18.84 -13.60 10.93
CA HIS A 286 20.30 -13.72 10.97
C HIS A 286 20.85 -13.50 12.39
N LEU A 287 20.30 -12.55 13.15
CA LEU A 287 20.65 -12.35 14.55
C LEU A 287 20.29 -13.56 15.42
N GLU A 288 19.15 -14.18 15.19
CA GLU A 288 18.77 -15.43 15.88
C GLU A 288 19.77 -16.55 15.61
N VAL A 289 20.16 -16.75 14.35
CA VAL A 289 21.15 -17.77 13.96
C VAL A 289 22.54 -17.47 14.52
N ILE A 290 22.96 -16.20 14.59
CA ILE A 290 24.20 -15.79 15.28
C ILE A 290 24.14 -16.13 16.76
N CYS A 291 23.02 -15.78 17.39
CA CYS A 291 22.79 -16.00 18.80
C CYS A 291 22.93 -17.50 19.10
N GLU A 292 22.35 -18.39 18.30
CA GLU A 292 22.39 -19.86 18.46
C GLU A 292 23.75 -20.51 18.17
N ALA A 293 24.67 -19.80 17.53
CA ALA A 293 25.93 -20.37 17.10
C ALA A 293 26.98 -20.42 18.22
N ASN A 294 27.84 -21.43 18.20
CA ASN A 294 28.94 -21.55 19.14
C ASN A 294 30.12 -20.66 18.73
N ILE A 295 30.17 -19.46 19.33
CA ILE A 295 31.18 -18.45 19.01
C ILE A 295 32.60 -18.86 19.43
N LEU A 296 32.74 -19.50 20.59
CA LEU A 296 34.03 -19.97 21.09
C LEU A 296 34.65 -21.03 20.18
N ALA A 297 33.82 -21.92 19.61
CA ALA A 297 34.29 -22.89 18.62
C ALA A 297 34.73 -22.22 17.32
N TRP A 298 34.03 -21.17 16.87
CA TRP A 298 34.39 -20.44 15.66
C TRP A 298 35.73 -19.70 15.78
N MET A 299 36.02 -19.14 16.96
CA MET A 299 37.22 -18.32 17.20
C MET A 299 38.54 -19.10 17.18
N LYS A 300 38.52 -20.42 17.45
CA LYS A 300 39.75 -21.23 17.56
C LYS A 300 40.61 -21.23 16.31
N ASP A 301 39.98 -21.14 15.13
CA ASP A 301 40.64 -21.22 13.83
C ASP A 301 40.67 -19.86 13.12
N LYS A 302 40.64 -18.76 13.88
CA LYS A 302 40.50 -17.40 13.36
C LYS A 302 41.63 -16.48 13.80
N SER A 303 42.03 -15.61 12.87
CA SER A 303 43.00 -14.55 13.17
C SER A 303 42.36 -13.45 14.02
N GLU A 304 43.18 -12.73 14.78
CA GLU A 304 42.72 -11.59 15.59
C GLU A 304 41.98 -10.54 14.75
N VAL A 305 42.42 -10.30 13.51
CA VAL A 305 41.76 -9.38 12.57
C VAL A 305 40.34 -9.84 12.22
N GLU A 306 40.15 -11.14 11.97
CA GLU A 306 38.81 -11.70 11.72
C GLU A 306 37.90 -11.60 12.95
N ILE A 307 38.48 -11.78 14.14
CA ILE A 307 37.75 -11.67 15.41
C ILE A 307 37.32 -10.22 15.66
N VAL A 308 38.23 -9.26 15.45
CA VAL A 308 37.95 -7.82 15.55
C VAL A 308 36.88 -7.39 14.54
N ASP A 309 36.98 -7.83 13.28
CA ASP A 309 35.97 -7.56 12.24
C ASP A 309 34.59 -8.11 12.63
N LEU A 310 34.54 -9.31 13.25
CA LEU A 310 33.29 -9.85 13.78
C LEU A 310 32.71 -8.96 14.90
N VAL A 311 33.52 -8.47 15.83
CA VAL A 311 33.06 -7.55 16.90
C VAL A 311 32.42 -6.30 16.30
N LEU A 312 33.09 -5.67 15.33
CA LEU A 312 32.58 -4.47 14.66
C LEU A 312 31.25 -4.73 13.96
N LYS A 313 31.16 -5.85 13.23
CA LYS A 313 29.92 -6.28 12.55
C LYS A 313 28.77 -6.57 13.52
N LEU A 314 29.05 -7.21 14.66
CA LEU A 314 28.04 -7.51 15.68
C LEU A 314 27.54 -6.23 16.36
N ARG A 315 28.44 -5.29 16.68
CA ARG A 315 28.07 -3.97 17.22
C ARG A 315 27.18 -3.20 16.25
N GLU A 316 27.57 -3.12 14.98
CA GLU A 316 26.77 -2.46 13.95
C GLU A 316 25.38 -3.11 13.82
N LYS A 317 25.32 -4.45 13.77
CA LYS A 317 24.05 -5.19 13.70
C LYS A 317 23.16 -4.92 14.92
N LEU A 318 23.73 -4.89 16.12
CA LEU A 318 23.00 -4.64 17.36
C LEU A 318 22.49 -3.20 17.44
N ALA A 319 23.30 -2.23 17.00
CA ALA A 319 22.89 -0.83 16.88
C ALA A 319 21.73 -0.66 15.89
N ARG A 320 21.87 -1.23 14.68
CA ARG A 320 20.81 -1.24 13.65
C ARG A 320 19.53 -1.92 14.16
N ALA A 321 19.67 -3.03 14.90
CA ALA A 321 18.52 -3.74 15.46
C ALA A 321 17.69 -2.88 16.40
N ARG A 322 18.37 -2.13 17.28
CA ARG A 322 17.75 -1.19 18.22
C ARG A 322 17.16 0.02 17.50
N CYS A 323 17.91 0.67 16.60
CA CYS A 323 17.45 1.85 15.87
C CYS A 323 16.23 1.55 14.98
N HIS A 324 16.25 0.42 14.26
CA HIS A 324 15.17 0.04 13.34
C HIS A 324 14.03 -0.73 14.02
N HIS A 325 14.10 -0.95 15.34
CA HIS A 325 13.11 -1.74 16.10
C HIS A 325 12.81 -3.08 15.40
N LEU A 326 13.88 -3.82 15.10
CA LEU A 326 13.73 -5.12 14.42
C LEU A 326 12.86 -6.06 15.28
N PRO A 327 12.06 -6.95 14.65
CA PRO A 327 11.17 -7.88 15.35
C PRO A 327 11.96 -9.05 15.95
N VAL A 328 12.87 -8.77 16.87
CA VAL A 328 13.76 -9.72 17.55
C VAL A 328 13.42 -9.71 19.04
N LYS A 329 13.54 -10.88 19.71
CA LYS A 329 13.36 -10.95 21.16
C LYS A 329 14.47 -10.19 21.89
N GLU A 330 14.13 -9.48 22.96
CA GLU A 330 15.10 -8.72 23.76
C GLU A 330 16.23 -9.62 24.30
N GLU A 331 15.91 -10.85 24.68
CA GLU A 331 16.88 -11.88 25.10
C GLU A 331 17.96 -12.14 24.04
N THR A 332 17.60 -12.15 22.76
CA THR A 332 18.53 -12.35 21.65
C THR A 332 19.48 -11.16 21.53
N LEU A 333 18.99 -9.93 21.71
CA LEU A 333 19.82 -8.73 21.68
C LEU A 333 20.80 -8.69 22.86
N GLN A 334 20.34 -9.06 24.05
CA GLN A 334 21.18 -9.16 25.24
C GLN A 334 22.27 -10.22 25.07
N ARG A 335 21.94 -11.39 24.54
CA ARG A 335 22.90 -12.47 24.30
C ARG A 335 23.95 -12.10 23.25
N VAL A 336 23.57 -11.41 22.18
CA VAL A 336 24.55 -10.88 21.21
C VAL A 336 25.45 -9.83 21.86
N GLY A 337 24.91 -8.99 22.75
CA GLY A 337 25.71 -8.09 23.59
C GLY A 337 26.74 -8.83 24.45
N LEU A 338 26.31 -9.90 25.12
CA LEU A 338 27.21 -10.74 25.93
C LEU A 338 28.27 -11.44 25.08
N TYR A 339 27.92 -11.86 23.86
CA TYR A 339 28.89 -12.43 22.90
C TYR A 339 29.96 -11.42 22.53
N ILE A 340 29.59 -10.15 22.29
CA ILE A 340 30.56 -9.09 22.01
C ILE A 340 31.55 -8.96 23.17
N GLU A 341 31.08 -8.88 24.42
CA GLU A 341 31.96 -8.78 25.59
C GLU A 341 32.85 -10.02 25.77
N THR A 342 32.30 -11.21 25.53
CA THR A 342 33.05 -12.48 25.62
C THR A 342 34.17 -12.54 24.58
N ILE A 343 33.90 -12.09 23.35
CA ILE A 343 34.90 -12.03 22.29
C ILE A 343 36.01 -11.04 22.66
N ILE A 344 35.64 -9.83 23.10
CA ILE A 344 36.60 -8.80 23.47
C ILE A 344 37.52 -9.31 24.59
N GLY A 345 36.97 -9.89 25.65
CA GLY A 345 37.76 -10.43 26.77
C GLY A 345 38.72 -11.57 26.41
N SER A 346 38.61 -12.16 25.22
CA SER A 346 39.53 -13.21 24.74
C SER A 346 40.67 -12.69 23.86
N LEU A 347 40.63 -11.41 23.45
CA LEU A 347 41.68 -10.77 22.66
C LEU A 347 42.82 -10.27 23.55
N PRO A 348 44.03 -10.02 23.01
CA PRO A 348 45.11 -9.32 23.71
C PRO A 348 44.73 -7.94 24.26
N GLU A 349 45.39 -7.49 25.33
CA GLU A 349 45.05 -6.26 26.08
C GLU A 349 45.10 -4.98 25.22
N ASP A 350 46.01 -4.91 24.26
CA ASP A 350 46.13 -3.79 23.32
C ASP A 350 44.89 -3.67 22.42
N LEU A 351 44.38 -4.79 21.90
CA LEU A 351 43.15 -4.83 21.11
C LEU A 351 41.90 -4.60 21.96
N GLN A 352 41.88 -5.08 23.20
CA GLN A 352 40.79 -4.80 24.15
C GLN A 352 40.64 -3.30 24.40
N ALA A 353 41.75 -2.61 24.67
CA ALA A 353 41.74 -1.17 24.92
C ALA A 353 41.13 -0.40 23.74
N VAL A 354 41.54 -0.73 22.50
CA VAL A 354 41.00 -0.10 21.29
C VAL A 354 39.50 -0.38 21.13
N LEU A 355 39.05 -1.61 21.39
CA LEU A 355 37.64 -1.99 21.23
C LEU A 355 36.73 -1.45 22.32
N HIS A 356 37.20 -1.21 23.54
CA HIS A 356 36.38 -0.59 24.60
C HIS A 356 36.20 0.93 24.43
N HIS A 357 37.06 1.58 23.63
CA HIS A 357 36.95 3.01 23.32
C HIS A 357 36.00 3.34 22.15
N HIS A 358 35.61 2.32 21.37
CA HIS A 358 34.63 2.38 20.29
C HIS A 358 33.33 1.68 20.70
#